data_AF-U2VZU9-F1
#
_entry.id   AF-U2VZU9-F1
#
_cell.length_a   1.000
_cell.length_b   1.000
_cell.length_c   1.000
_cell.angle_alpha   90.00
_cell.angle_beta   90.00
_cell.angle_gamma   90.00
#
_symmetry.space_group_name_H-M   'P 1'
#
loop_
_entity.id
_entity.type
_entity.pdbx_description
1 polymer ?
#
loop_
_entity_poly.entity_id
_entity_poly.type
_entity_poly.pdbx_seq_one_letter_code
_entity_poly.pdbx_strand_id
1 'polypeptide(L)'
;MIMVNVYAALQTVPQDQYEAACIDGANSWQSFLHITVPHIKVVVGLLLVLRTIRVFNNFDIIYMTTAGGPAGMTTTMPLYIYDLGWTNKLEAFIRIVLPLASPGIVATAIYVFINAWNEYLYAMILMSSSDKTTISVAVKTLEGGDILNWGSLMAACAIVVVPSILFFCFIQNKMAGGPSEGAVK
;
A
#
# COMPACT_ATOMS: atom_id res chain seq x y z
N MET A 1 -10.82 2.51 -8.43
CA MET A 1 -11.05 3.45 -7.30
C MET A 1 -12.28 4.34 -7.50
N ILE A 2 -12.39 5.16 -8.54
CA ILE A 2 -13.57 6.06 -8.69
C ILE A 2 -14.90 5.30 -8.82
N MET A 3 -14.90 4.19 -9.58
CA MET A 3 -16.08 3.35 -9.76
C MET A 3 -16.58 2.72 -8.45
N VAL A 4 -15.66 2.28 -7.58
CA VAL A 4 -16.00 1.68 -6.27
C VAL A 4 -16.59 2.73 -5.34
N ASN A 5 -15.99 3.92 -5.29
CA ASN A 5 -16.48 4.99 -4.42
C ASN A 5 -17.83 5.56 -4.90
N VAL A 6 -18.05 5.63 -6.21
CA VAL A 6 -19.35 6.02 -6.78
C VAL A 6 -20.39 4.95 -6.52
N TYR A 7 -20.05 3.66 -6.62
CA TYR A 7 -20.95 2.56 -6.28
C TYR A 7 -21.32 2.56 -4.79
N ALA A 8 -20.35 2.77 -3.90
CA ALA A 8 -20.61 2.94 -2.47
C ALA A 8 -21.54 4.12 -2.18
N ALA A 9 -21.39 5.25 -2.90
CA ALA A 9 -22.30 6.38 -2.79
C ALA A 9 -23.72 6.03 -3.26
N LEU A 10 -23.87 5.26 -4.34
CA LEU A 10 -25.17 4.81 -4.83
C LEU A 10 -25.90 3.90 -3.84
N GLN A 11 -25.17 3.07 -3.08
CA GLN A 11 -25.75 2.23 -2.03
C GLN A 11 -26.33 3.02 -0.86
N THR A 12 -25.96 4.29 -0.69
CA THR A 12 -26.51 5.14 0.38
C THR A 12 -27.85 5.78 0.01
N VAL A 13 -28.29 5.68 -1.25
CA VAL A 13 -29.57 6.24 -1.70
C VAL A 13 -30.71 5.34 -1.24
N PRO A 14 -31.69 5.84 -0.45
CA PRO A 14 -32.82 5.04 0.04
C PRO A 14 -33.67 4.49 -1.12
N GLN A 15 -34.00 3.20 -1.11
CA GLN A 15 -34.82 2.57 -2.17
C GLN A 15 -36.26 3.09 -2.19
N ASP A 16 -36.78 3.51 -1.03
CA ASP A 16 -38.13 4.07 -0.87
C ASP A 16 -38.40 5.25 -1.82
N GLN A 17 -37.38 6.07 -2.12
CA GLN A 17 -37.52 7.20 -3.04
C GLN A 17 -37.70 6.76 -4.50
N TYR A 18 -37.14 5.60 -4.88
CA TYR A 18 -37.33 5.03 -6.21
C TYR A 18 -38.69 4.35 -6.34
N GLU A 19 -39.17 3.69 -5.29
CA GLU A 19 -40.50 3.07 -5.26
C GLU A 19 -41.59 4.14 -5.34
N ALA A 20 -41.47 5.23 -4.58
CA ALA A 20 -42.35 6.39 -4.69
C ALA A 20 -42.36 6.98 -6.11
N ALA A 21 -41.19 7.18 -6.71
CA ALA A 21 -41.08 7.69 -8.07
C ALA A 21 -41.70 6.75 -9.13
N CYS A 22 -41.63 5.43 -8.91
CA CYS A 22 -42.28 4.44 -9.78
C CYS A 22 -43.80 4.48 -9.65
N ILE A 23 -44.32 4.66 -8.43
CA ILE A 23 -45.76 4.82 -8.17
C ILE A 23 -46.27 6.13 -8.78
N ASP A 24 -45.45 7.18 -8.77
CA ASP A 24 -45.74 8.48 -9.40
C ASP A 24 -45.55 8.49 -10.94
N GLY A 25 -45.17 7.36 -11.55
CA GLY A 25 -45.02 7.23 -13.00
C GLY A 25 -43.77 7.92 -13.59
N ALA A 26 -42.76 8.20 -12.78
CA ALA A 26 -41.52 8.84 -13.23
C ALA A 26 -40.67 7.89 -14.10
N ASN A 27 -40.09 8.43 -15.18
CA ASN A 27 -39.21 7.68 -16.06
C ASN A 27 -37.81 7.49 -15.41
N SER A 28 -37.10 6.40 -15.74
CA SER A 28 -35.78 6.08 -15.18
C SER A 28 -34.74 7.21 -15.32
N TRP A 29 -34.84 8.02 -16.39
CA TRP A 29 -33.98 9.20 -16.57
C TRP A 29 -34.31 10.34 -15.60
N GLN A 30 -35.59 10.52 -15.29
CA GLN A 30 -36.04 11.52 -14.31
C GLN A 30 -35.64 11.12 -12.90
N SER A 31 -35.81 9.84 -12.55
CA SER A 31 -35.35 9.27 -11.28
C SER A 31 -33.83 9.40 -11.12
N PHE A 32 -33.07 9.17 -12.19
CA PHE A 32 -31.61 9.37 -12.15
C PHE A 32 -31.22 10.84 -11.87
N LEU A 33 -31.77 11.79 -12.62
CA LEU A 33 -31.40 13.21 -12.48
C LEU A 33 -31.94 13.87 -11.21
N HIS A 34 -33.11 13.48 -10.71
CA HIS A 34 -33.77 14.14 -9.58
C HIS A 34 -33.60 13.41 -8.24
N ILE A 35 -33.28 12.12 -8.25
CA ILE A 35 -33.09 11.34 -7.01
C ILE A 35 -31.61 11.01 -6.84
N THR A 36 -31.01 10.38 -7.85
CA THR A 36 -29.63 9.87 -7.76
C THR A 36 -28.61 10.99 -7.75
N VAL A 37 -28.62 11.88 -8.74
CA VAL A 37 -27.62 12.96 -8.88
C VAL A 37 -27.60 13.88 -7.65
N PRO A 38 -28.74 14.33 -7.07
CA PRO A 38 -28.73 15.20 -5.91
C PRO A 38 -28.20 14.54 -4.64
N HIS A 39 -28.41 13.23 -4.47
CA HIS A 39 -27.88 12.47 -3.33
C HIS A 39 -26.37 12.25 -3.45
N ILE A 40 -25.86 11.95 -4.65
CA ILE A 40 -24.43 11.65 -4.83
C ILE A 40 -23.58 12.88 -5.15
N LYS A 41 -24.15 14.06 -5.43
CA LYS A 41 -23.41 15.27 -5.87
C LYS A 41 -22.30 15.69 -4.91
N VAL A 42 -22.48 15.51 -3.60
CA VAL A 42 -21.49 15.85 -2.57
C VAL A 42 -20.30 14.90 -2.66
N VAL A 43 -20.56 13.59 -2.77
CA VAL A 43 -19.52 12.57 -2.90
C VAL A 43 -18.81 12.69 -4.24
N VAL A 44 -19.54 12.88 -5.33
CA VAL A 44 -18.98 13.08 -6.68
C VAL A 44 -18.15 14.36 -6.75
N GLY A 45 -18.60 15.46 -6.14
CA GLY A 45 -17.86 16.72 -6.07
C GLY A 45 -16.53 16.56 -5.33
N LEU A 46 -16.55 15.94 -4.14
CA LEU A 46 -15.33 15.65 -3.39
C LEU A 46 -14.37 14.74 -4.19
N LEU A 47 -14.90 13.69 -4.82
CA LEU A 47 -14.10 12.78 -5.64
C LEU A 47 -13.52 13.46 -6.87
N LEU A 48 -14.23 14.40 -7.50
CA LEU A 48 -13.74 15.16 -8.65
C LEU A 48 -12.58 16.09 -8.28
N VAL A 49 -12.63 16.74 -7.12
CA VAL A 49 -11.52 17.57 -6.62
C VAL A 49 -10.28 16.69 -6.41
N LEU A 50 -10.43 15.60 -5.66
CA LEU A 50 -9.33 14.66 -5.42
C LEU A 50 -8.82 14.03 -6.72
N ARG A 51 -9.70 13.76 -7.68
CA ARG A 51 -9.34 13.22 -8.99
C ARG A 51 -8.53 14.22 -9.80
N THR A 52 -8.94 15.48 -9.81
CA THR A 52 -8.27 16.55 -10.54
C THR A 52 -6.84 16.70 -10.04
N ILE A 53 -6.65 16.77 -8.72
CA ILE A 53 -5.32 16.83 -8.08
C ILE A 53 -4.43 15.68 -8.55
N ARG A 54 -4.96 14.44 -8.55
CA ARG A 54 -4.19 13.26 -8.99
C ARG A 54 -3.92 13.27 -10.50
N VAL A 55 -4.82 13.77 -11.32
CA VAL A 55 -4.62 13.84 -12.78
C VAL A 55 -3.51 14.83 -13.13
N PHE A 56 -3.48 15.99 -12.48
CA PHE A 56 -2.42 16.97 -12.68
C PHE A 56 -1.04 16.49 -12.19
N ASN A 57 -1.00 15.59 -11.19
CA ASN A 57 0.23 15.03 -10.63
C ASN A 57 0.67 13.70 -11.29
N ASN A 58 0.01 13.23 -12.37
CA ASN A 58 0.38 11.99 -13.06
C ASN A 58 1.46 12.23 -14.13
N PHE A 59 2.67 12.51 -13.67
CA PHE A 59 3.84 12.65 -14.54
C PHE A 59 4.26 11.32 -15.20
N ASP A 60 4.26 10.24 -14.43
CA ASP A 60 4.87 8.95 -14.80
C ASP A 60 4.20 8.30 -16.02
N ILE A 61 2.86 8.26 -16.05
CA ILE A 61 2.12 7.61 -17.15
C ILE A 61 2.32 8.36 -18.46
N ILE A 62 2.31 9.70 -18.43
CA ILE A 62 2.46 10.55 -19.62
C ILE A 62 3.87 10.38 -20.21
N TYR A 63 4.90 10.37 -19.35
CA TYR A 63 6.27 10.09 -19.77
C TYR A 63 6.40 8.67 -20.36
N MET A 64 5.80 7.65 -19.75
CA MET A 64 5.90 6.27 -20.22
C MET A 64 5.11 5.97 -21.51
N THR A 65 3.95 6.58 -21.73
CA THR A 65 3.14 6.33 -22.94
C THR A 65 3.48 7.24 -24.11
N THR A 66 3.86 8.49 -23.84
CA THR A 66 4.10 9.47 -24.91
C THR A 66 5.52 10.00 -24.94
N ALA A 67 6.23 10.06 -23.81
CA ALA A 67 7.54 10.69 -23.69
C ALA A 67 7.62 12.10 -24.33
N GLY A 68 6.48 12.80 -24.47
CA GLY A 68 6.40 14.10 -25.15
C GLY A 68 6.03 14.06 -26.64
N GLY A 69 5.83 12.87 -27.23
CA GLY A 69 5.39 12.69 -28.61
C GLY A 69 6.47 13.07 -29.65
N PRO A 70 6.21 12.89 -30.95
CA PRO A 70 7.15 13.29 -32.00
C PRO A 70 7.44 14.78 -31.91
N ALA A 71 8.71 15.14 -31.75
CA ALA A 71 9.20 16.52 -31.63
C ALA A 71 8.65 17.32 -30.43
N GLY A 72 8.20 16.67 -29.36
CA GLY A 72 7.77 17.38 -28.14
C GLY A 72 6.37 18.03 -28.25
N MET A 73 5.60 17.74 -29.30
CA MET A 73 4.29 18.39 -29.51
C MET A 73 3.25 18.06 -28.43
N THR A 74 3.47 17.03 -27.62
CA THR A 74 2.60 16.68 -26.49
C THR A 74 3.32 16.82 -25.15
N THR A 75 4.39 17.62 -25.06
CA THR A 75 5.06 17.89 -23.78
C THR A 75 4.13 18.70 -22.87
N THR A 76 3.73 18.10 -21.75
CA THR A 76 3.03 18.83 -20.70
C THR A 76 4.03 19.73 -19.94
N MET A 77 3.55 20.81 -19.31
CA MET A 77 4.40 21.74 -18.53
C MET A 77 5.38 21.03 -17.58
N PRO A 78 4.99 19.94 -16.87
CA PRO A 78 5.91 19.17 -16.04
C PRO A 78 6.99 18.42 -16.82
N LEU A 79 6.67 17.91 -18.02
CA LEU A 79 7.58 17.20 -18.93
C LEU A 79 8.69 18.11 -19.45
N TYR A 80 8.33 19.36 -19.77
CA TYR A 80 9.29 20.35 -20.26
C TYR A 80 10.30 20.77 -19.18
N ILE A 81 9.86 20.94 -17.93
CA ILE A 81 10.73 21.22 -16.78
C ILE A 81 11.64 20.01 -16.49
N TYR A 82 11.12 18.79 -16.65
CA TYR A 82 11.89 17.57 -16.48
C TYR A 82 13.03 17.46 -17.51
N ASP A 83 12.75 17.65 -18.79
CA ASP A 83 13.75 17.57 -19.87
C ASP A 83 14.83 18.66 -19.75
N LEU A 84 14.46 19.85 -19.28
CA LEU A 84 15.41 20.94 -19.01
C LEU A 84 16.26 20.70 -17.74
N GLY A 85 15.77 19.90 -16.80
CA GLY A 85 16.40 19.70 -15.49
C GLY A 85 17.30 18.45 -15.37
N TRP A 86 17.10 17.43 -16.20
CA TRP A 86 17.70 16.10 -15.98
C TRP A 86 18.83 15.74 -16.96
N THR A 87 20.06 16.11 -16.60
CA THR A 87 21.27 15.61 -17.28
C THR A 87 21.81 14.28 -16.72
N ASN A 88 21.35 13.82 -15.54
CA ASN A 88 21.85 12.60 -14.87
C ASN A 88 20.77 11.53 -14.61
N LYS A 89 20.82 10.42 -15.36
CA LYS A 89 19.88 9.27 -15.22
C LYS A 89 19.92 8.61 -13.83
N LEU A 90 21.08 8.55 -13.20
CA LEU A 90 21.24 8.02 -11.83
C LEU A 90 20.52 8.88 -10.78
N GLU A 91 20.48 10.20 -11.00
CA GLU A 91 19.81 11.12 -10.10
C GLU A 91 18.29 10.96 -10.18
N ALA A 92 17.74 10.75 -11.38
CA ALA A 92 16.32 10.42 -11.57
C ALA A 92 15.93 9.12 -10.85
N PHE A 93 16.77 8.09 -10.99
CA PHE A 93 16.53 6.80 -10.36
C PHE A 93 16.48 6.92 -8.82
N ILE A 94 17.46 7.60 -8.21
CA ILE A 94 17.55 7.73 -6.75
C ILE A 94 16.48 8.69 -6.20
N ARG A 95 16.14 9.78 -6.91
CA ARG A 95 15.21 10.80 -6.40
C ARG A 95 13.73 10.53 -6.70
N ILE A 96 13.41 9.74 -7.72
CA ILE A 96 12.01 9.47 -8.12
C ILE A 96 11.68 8.00 -7.91
N VAL A 97 12.41 7.10 -8.59
CA VAL A 97 12.08 5.67 -8.62
C VAL A 97 12.30 5.02 -7.25
N LEU A 98 13.40 5.35 -6.57
CA LEU A 98 13.76 4.79 -5.28
C LEU A 98 12.78 5.17 -4.16
N PRO A 99 12.37 6.44 -3.97
CA PRO A 99 11.34 6.78 -2.98
C PRO A 99 9.96 6.24 -3.35
N LEU A 100 9.63 6.14 -4.64
CA LEU A 100 8.38 5.51 -5.09
C LEU A 100 8.34 4.01 -4.80
N ALA A 101 9.47 3.31 -4.97
CA ALA A 101 9.63 1.90 -4.67
C ALA A 101 9.91 1.61 -3.18
N SER A 102 10.31 2.62 -2.40
CA SER A 102 10.69 2.49 -1.00
C SER A 102 9.68 1.76 -0.12
N PRO A 103 8.35 2.01 -0.18
CA PRO A 103 7.39 1.24 0.64
C PRO A 103 7.37 -0.25 0.27
N GLY A 104 7.54 -0.58 -1.02
CA GLY A 104 7.63 -1.96 -1.48
C GLY A 104 8.92 -2.65 -1.03
N ILE A 105 10.06 -1.98 -1.20
CA ILE A 105 11.37 -2.48 -0.76
C ILE A 105 11.37 -2.75 0.74
N VAL A 106 10.80 -1.84 1.52
CA VAL A 106 10.71 -1.99 2.98
C VAL A 106 9.81 -3.15 3.37
N ALA A 107 8.65 -3.31 2.72
CA ALA A 107 7.76 -4.45 2.96
C ALA A 107 8.46 -5.78 2.66
N THR A 108 9.18 -5.87 1.53
CA THR A 108 9.97 -7.05 1.18
C THR A 108 11.11 -7.28 2.17
N ALA A 109 11.79 -6.23 2.63
CA ALA A 109 12.87 -6.34 3.61
C ALA A 109 12.36 -6.87 4.97
N ILE A 110 11.20 -6.39 5.44
CA ILE A 110 10.55 -6.91 6.65
C ILE A 110 10.22 -8.40 6.48
N TYR A 111 9.58 -8.75 5.37
CA TYR A 111 9.20 -10.14 5.08
C TYR A 111 10.42 -11.07 5.05
N VAL A 112 11.46 -10.69 4.31
CA VAL A 112 12.71 -11.46 4.20
C VAL A 112 13.40 -11.59 5.56
N PHE A 113 13.43 -10.52 6.37
CA PHE A 113 14.04 -10.56 7.70
C PHE A 113 13.30 -11.53 8.63
N ILE A 114 11.97 -11.43 8.70
CA ILE A 114 11.16 -12.33 9.53
C ILE A 114 11.38 -13.78 9.10
N ASN A 115 11.40 -14.05 7.80
CA ASN A 115 11.60 -15.39 7.29
C ASN A 115 13.01 -15.91 7.60
N ALA A 116 14.05 -15.11 7.38
CA ALA A 116 15.43 -15.48 7.67
C ALA A 116 15.69 -15.72 9.17
N TRP A 117 15.07 -14.91 10.05
CA TRP A 117 15.19 -15.08 11.50
C TRP A 117 14.46 -16.33 12.03
N ASN A 118 13.32 -16.66 11.42
CA ASN A 118 12.51 -17.82 11.80
C ASN A 118 12.95 -19.12 11.11
N GLU A 119 13.95 -19.09 10.23
CA GLU A 119 14.37 -20.24 9.45
C GLU A 119 15.06 -21.31 10.32
N TYR A 120 14.25 -22.25 10.83
CA TYR A 120 14.68 -23.34 11.70
C TYR A 120 15.46 -24.42 10.95
N LEU A 121 14.97 -24.83 9.77
CA LEU A 121 15.52 -25.99 9.05
C LEU A 121 16.94 -25.71 8.58
N TYR A 122 17.20 -24.52 8.05
CA TYR A 122 18.53 -24.13 7.60
C TYR A 122 19.54 -24.09 8.76
N ALA A 123 19.13 -23.53 9.91
CA ALA A 123 19.95 -23.50 11.11
C ALA A 123 20.26 -24.92 11.63
N MET A 124 19.26 -25.81 11.66
CA MET A 124 19.44 -27.20 12.07
C MET A 124 20.38 -27.99 11.16
N ILE A 125 20.33 -27.76 9.84
CA ILE A 125 21.18 -28.46 8.87
C ILE A 125 22.63 -28.00 8.98
N LEU A 126 22.87 -26.71 9.21
CA LEU A 126 24.23 -26.13 9.23
C LEU A 126 24.93 -26.20 10.59
N MET A 127 24.19 -26.22 11.70
CA MET A 127 24.78 -26.31 13.04
C MET A 127 24.93 -27.76 13.47
N SER A 128 26.17 -28.25 13.46
CA SER A 128 26.54 -29.58 13.95
C SER A 128 26.98 -29.59 15.42
N SER A 129 26.87 -28.48 16.17
CA SER A 129 27.38 -28.37 17.55
C SER A 129 26.41 -27.64 18.47
N SER A 130 26.17 -28.22 19.66
CA SER A 130 25.15 -27.80 20.63
C SER A 130 25.37 -26.40 21.24
N ASP A 131 26.62 -25.93 21.28
CA ASP A 131 26.99 -24.67 21.97
C ASP A 131 26.67 -23.38 21.19
N LYS A 132 26.33 -23.47 19.90
CA LYS A 132 26.02 -22.29 19.06
C LYS A 132 24.63 -22.37 18.46
N THR A 133 23.66 -22.88 19.21
CA THR A 133 22.31 -23.05 18.69
C THR A 133 21.57 -21.72 18.58
N THR A 134 20.93 -21.48 17.43
CA THR A 134 19.98 -20.37 17.28
C THR A 134 18.79 -20.56 18.23
N ILE A 135 18.23 -19.46 18.73
CA ILE A 135 17.08 -19.48 19.66
C ILE A 135 15.92 -20.31 19.09
N SER A 136 15.65 -20.21 17.78
CA SER A 136 14.61 -21.00 17.08
C SER A 136 14.85 -22.52 17.14
N VAL A 137 16.11 -22.96 17.13
CA VAL A 137 16.48 -24.38 17.26
C VAL A 137 16.45 -24.85 18.71
N ALA A 138 16.86 -23.98 19.64
CA ALA A 138 16.81 -24.27 21.08
C ALA A 138 15.38 -24.51 21.57
N VAL A 139 14.40 -23.75 21.07
CA VAL A 139 12.97 -23.96 21.41
C VAL A 139 12.50 -25.37 21.02
N LYS A 140 12.96 -25.89 19.87
CA LYS A 140 12.58 -27.24 19.42
C LYS A 140 13.12 -28.35 20.32
N THR A 141 14.27 -28.14 20.97
CA THR A 141 14.80 -29.12 21.93
C THR A 141 13.92 -29.28 23.17
N LEU A 142 13.12 -28.26 23.52
CA LEU A 142 12.14 -28.31 24.61
C LEU A 142 10.93 -29.20 24.29
N GLU A 143 10.72 -29.52 23.01
CA GLU A 143 9.65 -30.44 22.57
C GLU A 143 10.06 -31.93 22.65
N GLY A 144 11.35 -32.23 22.91
CA GLY A 144 11.89 -33.59 22.88
C GLY A 144 11.77 -34.40 24.19
N GLY A 145 11.17 -33.85 25.24
CA GLY A 145 11.00 -34.53 26.53
C GLY A 145 9.67 -35.26 26.69
N ASP A 146 9.63 -36.33 27.51
CA ASP A 146 8.43 -37.15 27.78
C ASP A 146 7.24 -36.36 28.36
N ILE A 147 7.49 -35.19 28.95
CA ILE A 147 6.46 -34.29 29.49
C ILE A 147 6.70 -32.88 28.94
N LEU A 148 5.83 -32.44 28.03
CA LEU A 148 5.86 -31.10 27.46
C LEU A 148 5.49 -30.06 28.54
N ASN A 149 6.48 -29.29 28.98
CA ASN A 149 6.22 -28.14 29.84
C ASN A 149 5.76 -26.94 28.97
N TRP A 150 4.45 -26.80 28.83
CA TRP A 150 3.82 -25.71 28.07
C TRP A 150 4.26 -24.31 28.56
N GLY A 151 4.57 -24.16 29.86
CA GLY A 151 5.05 -22.89 30.41
C GLY A 151 6.41 -22.48 29.85
N SER A 152 7.37 -23.40 29.86
CA SER A 152 8.71 -23.16 29.29
C SER A 152 8.66 -22.97 27.77
N LEU A 153 7.81 -23.71 27.06
CA LEU A 153 7.65 -23.58 25.62
C LEU A 153 7.08 -22.21 25.22
N MET A 154 6.03 -21.75 25.91
CA MET A 154 5.43 -20.43 25.64
C MET A 154 6.37 -19.28 25.97
N ALA A 155 7.15 -19.39 27.06
CA ALA A 155 8.17 -18.40 27.40
C ALA A 155 9.28 -18.33 26.33
N ALA A 156 9.72 -19.47 25.81
CA ALA A 156 10.71 -19.53 24.75
C ALA A 156 10.18 -18.91 23.43
N CYS A 157 8.94 -19.23 23.04
CA CYS A 157 8.29 -18.62 21.88
C CYS A 157 8.14 -17.10 22.02
N ALA A 158 7.81 -16.59 23.21
CA ALA A 158 7.72 -15.16 23.46
C ALA A 158 9.07 -14.45 23.21
N ILE A 159 10.18 -15.05 23.63
CA ILE A 159 11.53 -14.50 23.42
C ILE A 159 11.91 -14.49 21.94
N VAL A 160 11.56 -15.54 21.18
CA VAL A 160 11.85 -15.64 19.73
C VAL A 160 11.21 -14.50 18.93
N VAL A 161 10.03 -14.03 19.34
CA VAL A 161 9.25 -13.01 18.62
C VAL A 161 9.75 -11.58 18.89
N VAL A 162 10.37 -11.32 20.06
CA VAL A 162 10.81 -9.97 20.48
C VAL A 162 11.72 -9.27 19.45
N PRO A 163 12.77 -9.91 18.90
CA PRO A 163 13.65 -9.27 17.92
C PRO A 163 12.92 -8.83 16.64
N SER A 164 11.97 -9.65 16.17
CA SER A 164 11.14 -9.34 14.99
C SER A 164 10.24 -8.13 15.24
N ILE A 165 9.64 -8.02 16.43
CA ILE A 165 8.84 -6.86 16.83
C ILE A 165 9.71 -5.60 16.90
N LEU A 166 10.90 -5.68 17.51
CA LEU A 166 11.81 -4.53 17.62
C LEU A 166 12.26 -4.04 16.23
N PHE A 167 12.60 -4.96 15.33
CA PHE A 167 12.98 -4.63 13.95
C PHE A 167 11.82 -3.99 13.18
N PHE A 168 10.62 -4.56 13.30
CA PHE A 168 9.40 -3.97 12.72
C PHE A 168 9.16 -2.56 13.26
N CYS A 169 9.26 -2.36 14.58
CA CYS A 169 9.08 -1.07 15.23
C CYS A 169 10.11 -0.02 14.80
N PHE A 170 11.35 -0.45 14.53
CA PHE A 170 12.40 0.43 14.04
C PHE A 170 12.14 0.88 12.59
N ILE A 171 11.68 -0.03 11.74
CA ILE A 171 11.46 0.24 10.32
C ILE A 171 10.14 0.99 10.06
N GLN A 172 9.07 0.69 10.79
CA GLN A 172 7.76 1.34 10.59
C GLN A 172 7.84 2.86 10.76
N ASN A 173 8.67 3.36 11.68
CA ASN A 173 8.86 4.80 11.90
C ASN A 173 9.48 5.50 10.68
N LYS A 174 10.19 4.75 9.82
CA LYS A 174 10.77 5.24 8.57
C LYS A 174 9.77 5.19 7.39
N MET A 175 8.66 4.47 7.54
CA MET A 175 7.59 4.36 6.53
C MET A 175 6.49 5.41 6.70
N ALA A 176 6.20 5.83 7.93
CA ALA A 176 5.17 6.85 8.18
C ALA A 176 5.47 8.15 7.42
N GLY A 177 6.73 8.60 7.41
CA GLY A 177 7.18 9.80 6.67
C GLY A 177 7.38 9.63 5.16
N GLY A 178 6.66 8.71 4.50
CA GLY A 178 6.70 8.58 3.04
C GLY A 178 6.15 9.84 2.34
N PRO A 179 6.53 10.11 1.07
CA PRO A 179 6.11 11.32 0.34
C PRO A 179 4.58 11.54 0.24
N SER A 180 3.77 10.56 0.63
CA SER A 180 2.32 10.71 0.81
C SER A 180 1.90 11.59 1.99
N GLU A 181 2.72 11.75 3.04
CA GLU A 181 2.45 12.67 4.16
C GLU A 181 2.85 14.13 3.83
N GLY A 182 3.79 14.33 2.90
CA GLY A 182 4.22 15.66 2.46
C GLY A 182 3.29 16.33 1.44
N ALA A 183 2.33 15.60 0.86
CA ALA A 183 1.34 16.12 -0.09
C ALA A 183 0.13 16.78 0.59
N VAL A 184 0.11 16.80 1.93
CA VAL A 184 -0.94 17.42 2.75
C VAL A 184 -0.31 18.45 3.69
N LYS A 185 0.24 19.52 3.13
CA LYS A 185 0.42 20.82 3.80
C LYS A 185 0.08 21.94 2.84
#